data_AF-A0A7V3CQS9-F1
#
_entry.id   AF-A0A7V3CQS9-F1
#
_cell.length_a   1.000
_cell.length_b   1.000
_cell.length_c   1.000
_cell.angle_alpha   90.00
_cell.angle_beta   90.00
_cell.angle_gamma   90.00
#
_symmetry.space_group_name_H-M   'P 1'
#
loop_
_entity.id
_entity.type
_entity.pdbx_description
1 polymer ?
#
loop_
_entity_poly.entity_id
_entity_poly.type
_entity_poly.pdbx_seq_one_letter_code
_entity_poly.pdbx_strand_id
1 'polypeptide(L)' 'MKPVVDTDLCIGCGNCEDECPEVFELGDDGYAHVIVETPGHELYGCIQAAADSCPVDAISITE' A
#
# COMPACT_ATOMS: atom_id res chain seq x y z
N MET A 1 1.44 -12.20 -4.47
CA MET A 1 1.82 -10.82 -4.05
C MET A 1 0.75 -10.27 -3.13
N LYS A 2 0.98 -10.40 -1.83
CA LYS A 2 0.15 -9.83 -0.78
C LYS A 2 0.88 -8.61 -0.20
N PRO A 3 0.40 -7.38 -0.43
CA PRO A 3 0.96 -6.21 0.23
C PRO A 3 0.59 -6.19 1.71
N VAL A 4 1.46 -5.59 2.51
CA VAL A 4 1.29 -5.37 3.95
C VAL A 4 1.79 -3.96 4.26
N VAL A 5 1.02 -3.19 5.01
CA VAL A 5 1.43 -1.89 5.54
C VAL A 5 1.86 -2.05 6.99
N ASP A 6 3.06 -1.58 7.30
CA ASP A 6 3.54 -1.41 8.66
C ASP A 6 3.07 -0.05 9.21
N THR A 7 2.09 -0.08 10.13
CA THR A 7 1.53 1.11 10.76
C THR A 7 2.50 1.80 11.72
N ASP A 8 3.52 1.11 12.21
CA ASP A 8 4.55 1.72 13.08
C ASP A 8 5.50 2.61 12.27
N LEU A 9 5.70 2.30 10.98
CA LEU A 9 6.49 3.10 10.04
C LEU A 9 5.64 4.10 9.25
N CYS A 10 4.39 3.76 8.98
CA CYS A 10 3.50 4.57 8.15
C CYS A 10 3.30 5.97 8.75
N ILE A 11 3.48 7.00 7.93
CA ILE A 11 3.31 8.41 8.30
C ILE A 11 2.04 9.05 7.74
N GLY A 12 1.15 8.26 7.12
CA GLY A 12 -0.13 8.76 6.59
C GLY A 12 -0.02 9.71 5.40
N CYS A 13 1.00 9.53 4.55
CA CYS A 13 1.25 10.46 3.43
C CYS A 13 0.26 10.35 2.25
N GLY A 14 -0.45 9.23 2.10
CA GLY A 14 -1.43 9.01 1.03
C GLY A 14 -0.86 8.53 -0.31
N ASN A 15 0.46 8.53 -0.52
CA ASN A 15 1.06 8.16 -1.81
C ASN A 15 0.63 6.79 -2.34
N CYS A 16 0.48 5.79 -1.46
CA CYS A 16 0.09 4.44 -1.88
C CYS A 16 -1.37 4.37 -2.37
N GLU A 17 -2.25 5.19 -1.81
CA GLU A 17 -3.64 5.34 -2.26
C GLU A 17 -3.68 6.07 -3.61
N ASP A 18 -2.85 7.09 -3.82
CA ASP A 18 -2.75 7.77 -5.12
C ASP A 18 -2.21 6.85 -6.23
N GLU A 19 -1.21 6.02 -5.92
CA GLU A 19 -0.57 5.11 -6.89
C GLU A 19 -1.40 3.86 -7.21
N CYS A 20 -2.13 3.33 -6.22
CA CYS A 20 -2.86 2.06 -6.35
C CYS A 20 -4.12 2.07 -5.45
N PRO A 21 -5.10 2.94 -5.75
CA PRO A 21 -6.32 3.13 -4.95
C PRO A 21 -7.20 1.88 -4.89
N GLU A 22 -7.01 0.94 -5.83
CA GLU A 22 -7.70 -0.34 -5.81
C GLU A 22 -7.23 -1.27 -4.69
N VAL A 23 -6.04 -1.03 -4.12
CA VAL A 23 -5.42 -1.93 -3.13
C VAL A 23 -5.14 -1.22 -1.81
N PHE A 24 -4.85 0.07 -1.82
CA PHE A 24 -4.55 0.85 -0.63
C PHE A 24 -5.56 1.97 -0.42
N GLU A 25 -5.92 2.20 0.84
CA GLU A 25 -6.79 3.30 1.27
C GLU A 25 -6.14 4.00 2.47
N LEU A 26 -6.17 5.34 2.51
CA LEU A 26 -5.76 6.09 3.69
C LEU A 26 -6.94 6.18 4.66
N GLY A 27 -6.85 5.47 5.78
CA GLY A 27 -7.89 5.44 6.78
C GLY A 27 -8.03 6.75 7.55
N ASP A 28 -9.19 6.94 8.18
CA ASP A 28 -9.45 8.06 9.10
C ASP A 28 -8.56 8.05 10.36
N ASP A 29 -7.86 6.93 10.61
CA ASP A 29 -6.86 6.79 11.66
C ASP A 29 -5.50 7.41 11.29
N GLY A 30 -5.36 7.90 10.05
CA GLY A 30 -4.14 8.51 9.53
C GLY A 30 -3.12 7.49 9.03
N TYR A 31 -3.50 6.22 8.86
CA TYR A 31 -2.62 5.18 8.34
C TYR A 31 -3.15 4.58 7.04
N ALA A 32 -2.25 4.07 6.21
CA ALA A 32 -2.62 3.34 5.02
C ALA A 32 -3.04 1.90 5.38
N HIS A 33 -4.08 1.40 4.72
CA HIS A 33 -4.61 0.05 4.90
C HIS A 33 -4.69 -0.66 3.56
N VAL A 34 -4.49 -1.98 3.58
CA VAL A 34 -4.69 -2.84 2.41
C VAL A 34 -6.15 -3.26 2.35
N ILE A 35 -6.87 -2.80 1.33
CA ILE A 35 -8.30 -3.10 1.14
C ILE A 35 -8.53 -4.32 0.24
N VAL A 36 -7.50 -4.77 -0.49
CA VAL A 36 -7.52 -6.00 -1.30
C VAL A 36 -6.39 -6.92 -0.88
N GLU A 37 -6.70 -7.93 -0.06
CA GLU A 37 -5.69 -8.86 0.46
C GLU A 37 -5.13 -9.84 -0.59
N THR A 38 -5.91 -10.14 -1.63
CA THR A 38 -5.52 -11.06 -2.72
C THR A 38 -5.71 -10.37 -4.06
N PRO A 39 -4.83 -9.43 -4.41
CA PRO A 39 -4.96 -8.67 -5.65
C PRO A 39 -4.69 -9.56 -6.87
N GLY A 40 -5.41 -9.27 -7.96
CA GLY A 40 -5.16 -9.90 -9.25
C GLY A 40 -3.80 -9.49 -9.83
N HIS A 41 -3.30 -10.27 -10.77
CA HIS A 41 -2.00 -10.03 -11.42
C HIS A 41 -1.93 -8.69 -12.16
N GLU A 42 -3.07 -8.15 -12.56
CA GLU A 42 -3.23 -6.83 -13.16
C GLU A 42 -2.85 -5.68 -12.21
N LEU A 43 -2.97 -5.89 -10.90
CA LEU A 43 -2.65 -4.88 -9.88
C LEU A 43 -1.21 -4.97 -9.38
N TYR A 44 -0.47 -6.03 -9.72
CA TYR A 44 0.91 -6.23 -9.24
C TYR A 44 1.83 -5.07 -9.62
N GLY A 45 1.60 -4.44 -10.77
CA GLY A 45 2.33 -3.25 -11.19
C GLY A 45 2.08 -2.05 -10.28
N CYS A 46 0.83 -1.73 -9.95
CA CYS A 46 0.52 -0.60 -9.07
C CYS A 46 0.92 -0.87 -7.62
N ILE A 47 0.82 -2.12 -7.16
CA ILE A 47 1.30 -2.51 -5.82
C ILE A 47 2.79 -2.26 -5.67
N GLN A 48 3.58 -2.62 -6.69
CA GLN A 48 5.01 -2.36 -6.69
C GLN A 48 5.30 -0.86 -6.70
N ALA A 49 4.61 -0.10 -7.55
CA ALA A 49 4.76 1.36 -7.62
C ALA A 49 4.40 2.05 -6.30
N ALA A 50 3.33 1.63 -5.63
CA ALA A 50 2.92 2.12 -4.32
C ALA A 50 3.96 1.82 -3.22
N ALA A 51 4.58 0.63 -3.27
CA ALA A 51 5.67 0.29 -2.36
C ALA A 51 6.90 1.17 -2.61
N ASP A 52 7.28 1.37 -3.87
CA ASP A 52 8.43 2.19 -4.27
C ASP A 52 8.21 3.70 -4.00
N SER A 53 6.95 4.17 -3.97
CA SER A 53 6.60 5.57 -3.69
C SER A 53 6.52 5.89 -2.20
N CYS A 54 6.61 4.88 -1.33
CA CYS A 54 6.52 5.06 0.12
C CYS A 54 7.80 5.73 0.64
N PRO A 55 7.72 6.96 1.20
CA PRO A 55 8.92 7.71 1.63
C PRO A 55 9.63 7.12 2.85
N VAL A 56 8.99 6.15 3.52
CA VAL A 56 9.43 5.54 4.78
C VAL A 56 9.48 4.01 4.68
N ASP A 57 9.39 3.46 3.47
CA ASP A 57 9.45 2.01 3.20
C ASP A 57 8.47 1.18 4.08
N ALA A 58 7.30 1.72 4.39
CA ALA A 58 6.30 1.08 5.25
C ALA A 58 5.51 -0.04 4.56
N ILE A 59 5.73 -0.29 3.26
CA ILE A 59 4.98 -1.26 2.48
C ILE A 59 5.90 -2.43 2.11
N SER A 60 5.49 -3.64 2.52
CA SER A 60 6.17 -4.89 2.18
C SER A 60 5.27 -5.75 1.30
N ILE A 61 5.86 -6.51 0.36
CA ILE A 61 5.13 -7.42 -0.53
C ILE A 61 5.62 -8.84 -0.26
N THR A 62 4.72 -9.73 0.15
CA THR A 62 5.01 -11.16 0.33
C THR A 62 4.44 -11.97 -0.84
N GLU A 63 5.00 -13.15 -1.12
CA GLU A 63 4.52 -14.04 -2.20
C GLU A 63 3.12 -14.58 -1.93
#